data_AF-A0A0S8BHP4-F1
#
_entry.id   AF-A0A0S8BHP4-F1
#
_cell.length_a   1.000
_cell.length_b   1.000
_cell.length_c   1.000
_cell.angle_alpha   90.00
_cell.angle_beta   90.00
_cell.angle_gamma   90.00
#
_symmetry.space_group_name_H-M   'P 1'
#
loop_
_entity.id
_entity.type
_entity.pdbx_description
1 polymer ?
#
loop_
_entity_poly.entity_id
_entity_poly.type
_entity_poly.pdbx_seq_one_letter_code
_entity_poly.pdbx_strand_id
1 'polypeptide(L)' 'MWGIASKSQIYGNPYQWPLLYKANADSISDADLIEPGQVLNVARGSSADEVDAAVRHAKTRGAWSIGVTEESDKAYLAQ' A
#
# COMPACT_ATOMS: atom_id res chain seq x y z
N MET A 1 -2.29 -2.56 -5.90
CA MET A 1 -0.84 -2.20 -5.72
C MET A 1 0.17 -3.31 -5.33
N TRP A 2 -0.25 -4.53 -4.94
CA TRP A 2 0.64 -5.59 -4.40
C TRP A 2 1.90 -5.87 -5.25
N GLY A 3 1.73 -6.05 -6.57
CA GLY A 3 2.84 -6.39 -7.46
C GLY A 3 3.91 -5.31 -7.60
N ILE A 4 3.56 -4.04 -7.37
CA ILE A 4 4.51 -2.91 -7.45
C ILE A 4 5.41 -2.92 -6.22
N ALA A 5 4.83 -3.05 -5.03
CA ALA A 5 5.58 -3.16 -3.78
C ALA A 5 6.48 -4.42 -3.74
N SER A 6 6.04 -5.52 -4.37
CA SER A 6 6.83 -6.75 -4.44
C SER A 6 8.13 -6.63 -5.26
N LYS A 7 8.28 -5.59 -6.11
CA LYS A 7 9.51 -5.40 -6.90
C LYS A 7 10.67 -5.05 -5.97
N SER A 8 11.79 -5.76 -6.08
CA SER A 8 13.01 -5.49 -5.28
C SER A 8 13.57 -4.09 -5.47
N GLN A 9 13.31 -3.43 -6.61
CA GLN A 9 13.71 -2.04 -6.86
C GLN A 9 12.86 -1.01 -6.10
N ILE A 10 11.71 -1.42 -5.57
CA ILE A 10 10.75 -0.58 -4.85
C ILE A 10 10.90 -0.87 -3.35
N TYR A 11 10.37 -2.01 -2.92
CA TYR A 11 10.43 -2.48 -1.54
C TYR A 11 10.91 -3.93 -1.41
N GLY A 12 10.73 -4.75 -2.45
CA GLY A 12 10.99 -6.19 -2.40
C GLY A 12 10.05 -6.96 -1.47
N ASN A 13 9.11 -6.26 -0.84
CA ASN A 13 8.15 -6.83 0.09
C ASN A 13 6.74 -6.41 -0.34
N PRO A 14 5.91 -7.37 -0.79
CA PRO A 14 4.54 -7.06 -1.17
C PRO A 14 3.71 -6.48 -0.03
N TYR A 15 3.97 -6.85 1.23
CA TYR A 15 3.23 -6.39 2.39
C TYR A 15 3.47 -4.91 2.73
N GLN A 16 4.40 -4.24 2.05
CA GLN A 16 4.66 -2.81 2.18
C GLN A 16 3.83 -1.96 1.21
N TRP A 17 2.91 -2.57 0.44
CA TRP A 17 2.02 -1.82 -0.44
C TRP A 17 1.20 -0.71 0.27
N PRO A 18 0.81 -0.82 1.57
CA PRO A 18 0.10 0.28 2.25
C PRO A 18 0.99 1.50 2.46
N LEU A 19 2.31 1.35 2.59
CA LEU A 19 3.24 2.50 2.61
C LEU A 19 3.27 3.21 1.28
N LEU A 20 3.31 2.44 0.19
CA LEU A 20 3.25 3.00 -1.16
C LEU A 20 1.95 3.78 -1.35
N TYR A 21 0.85 3.22 -0.88
CA TYR A 21 -0.45 3.85 -0.95
C TYR A 21 -0.49 5.13 -0.10
N LYS A 22 -0.05 5.09 1.16
CA LYS A 22 0.02 6.25 2.06
C LYS A 22 0.88 7.38 1.48
N ALA A 23 2.02 7.05 0.88
CA ALA A 23 2.91 8.02 0.23
C ALA A 23 2.33 8.67 -1.04
N ASN A 24 1.26 8.10 -1.58
CA ASN A 24 0.56 8.59 -2.78
C ASN A 24 -0.91 8.83 -2.54
N ALA A 25 -1.38 8.83 -1.28
CA ALA A 25 -2.79 8.95 -0.96
C ALA A 25 -3.37 10.30 -1.41
N ASP A 26 -2.52 11.33 -1.49
CA ASP A 26 -2.87 12.63 -2.07
C ASP A 26 -3.17 12.57 -3.59
N SER A 27 -2.53 11.63 -4.30
CA SER A 27 -2.64 11.47 -5.76
C SER A 27 -3.50 10.27 -6.19
N ILE A 28 -3.78 9.35 -5.27
CA ILE A 28 -4.45 8.07 -5.54
C ILE A 28 -5.55 7.90 -4.52
N SER A 29 -6.79 7.98 -5.02
CA SER A 29 -7.96 7.78 -4.17
C SER A 29 -8.26 6.31 -3.88
N ASP A 30 -7.78 5.39 -4.74
CA ASP A 30 -7.99 3.95 -4.59
C ASP A 30 -6.74 3.14 -4.99
N ALA A 31 -6.26 2.28 -4.09
CA ALA A 31 -5.05 1.48 -4.28
C ALA A 31 -5.16 0.42 -5.40
N ASP A 32 -6.38 0.12 -5.82
CA ASP A 32 -6.71 -0.78 -6.92
C ASP A 32 -7.05 -0.03 -8.22
N LEU A 33 -7.30 1.28 -8.16
CA LEU A 33 -7.54 2.15 -9.32
C LEU A 33 -6.30 2.99 -9.64
N ILE A 34 -5.33 2.34 -10.27
CA ILE A 34 -4.10 2.98 -10.77
C ILE A 34 -4.07 2.88 -12.29
N GLU A 35 -3.88 4.03 -12.95
CA GLU A 35 -3.88 4.12 -14.41
C GLU A 35 -2.49 3.82 -15.01
N PRO A 36 -2.41 3.26 -16.23
CA PRO A 36 -1.15 3.10 -16.93
C PRO A 36 -0.45 4.44 -17.16
N GLY A 37 0.83 4.53 -16.79
CA GLY A 37 1.62 5.77 -16.92
C GLY A 37 1.56 6.68 -15.69
N GLN A 38 0.79 6.31 -14.66
CA GLN A 38 0.75 7.05 -13.40
C GLN A 38 2.10 6.96 -12.66
N VAL A 39 2.62 8.13 -12.26
CA VAL A 39 3.88 8.24 -11.53
C VAL A 39 3.60 8.06 -10.05
N LEU A 40 4.17 7.02 -9.45
CA LEU A 40 4.06 6.70 -8.03
C LEU A 40 5.33 7.11 -7.30
N ASN A 41 5.18 7.83 -6.20
CA ASN A 41 6.27 8.15 -5.29
C ASN A 41 6.57 6.97 -4.37
N VAL A 42 7.82 6.54 -4.28
CA VAL A 42 8.22 5.43 -3.42
C VAL A 42 8.90 5.98 -2.18
N ALA A 43 8.20 5.97 -1.04
CA ALA A 43 8.76 6.39 0.23
C ALA A 43 9.77 5.35 0.74
N ARG A 44 11.07 5.58 0.50
CA ARG A 44 12.17 4.68 0.95
C ARG A 44 12.73 5.02 2.34
N GLY A 45 12.22 6.08 2.97
CA GLY A 45 12.64 6.56 4.29
C GLY A 45 11.64 6.25 5.41
N SER A 46 10.68 5.36 5.19
CA SER A 46 9.69 5.00 6.20
C SER A 46 10.36 4.36 7.42
N SER A 47 9.91 4.78 8.60
CA SER A 47 10.42 4.28 9.87
C SER A 47 10.07 2.81 10.06
N ALA A 48 10.80 2.10 10.92
CA ALA A 48 10.51 0.69 11.23
C ALA A 48 9.06 0.49 11.71
N ASP A 49 8.53 1.43 12.49
CA ASP A 49 7.13 1.44 12.94
C ASP A 49 6.13 1.56 11.80
N GLU A 50 6.41 2.39 10.79
CA GLU A 50 5.54 2.53 9.63
C GLU A 50 5.55 1.27 8.77
N VAL A 51 6.73 0.68 8.58
CA VAL A 51 6.89 -0.60 7.90
C VAL A 51 6.12 -1.70 8.61
N ASP A 52 6.23 -1.78 9.93
CA ASP A 52 5.51 -2.78 10.71
C ASP A 52 3.99 -2.54 10.70
N ALA A 53 3.55 -1.28 10.80
CA ALA A 53 2.14 -0.91 10.67
C ALA A 53 1.56 -1.29 9.29
N ALA A 54 2.30 -1.05 8.21
CA ALA A 54 1.91 -1.43 6.87
C ALA A 54 1.88 -2.95 6.69
N VAL A 55 2.88 -3.67 7.19
CA VAL A 55 2.93 -5.14 7.15
C VAL A 55 1.79 -5.74 7.97
N ARG A 56 1.49 -5.18 9.15
CA ARG A 56 0.32 -5.55 9.94
C ARG A 56 -0.94 -5.31 9.13
N HIS A 57 -1.15 -4.10 8.63
CA HIS A 57 -2.34 -3.76 7.84
C HIS A 57 -2.55 -4.72 6.66
N ALA A 58 -1.49 -4.96 5.88
CA ALA A 58 -1.51 -5.89 4.74
C ALA A 58 -1.76 -7.34 5.14
N LYS A 59 -1.42 -7.76 6.36
CA LYS A 59 -1.73 -9.09 6.91
C LYS A 59 -3.13 -9.16 7.52
N THR A 60 -3.57 -8.11 8.21
CA THR A 60 -4.88 -8.01 8.86
C THR A 60 -6.02 -7.91 7.84
N ARG A 61 -5.76 -7.41 6.63
CA ARG A 61 -6.71 -7.48 5.50
C ARG A 61 -7.14 -8.91 5.14
N GLY A 62 -6.38 -9.93 5.55
CA GLY A 62 -6.58 -11.34 5.16
C GLY A 62 -5.99 -11.70 3.80
N ALA A 63 -6.11 -12.98 3.42
CA ALA A 63 -5.74 -13.44 2.08
C ALA A 63 -6.65 -12.76 1.05
N TRP A 64 -6.06 -12.24 -0.03
CA TRP A 64 -6.72 -11.59 -1.16
C TRP A 64 -8.04 -12.30 -1.53
N SER A 65 -9.18 -11.74 -1.11
CA SER A 65 -10.52 -12.16 -1.49
C SER A 65 -11.24 -10.95 -2.05
N ILE A 66 -11.61 -11.01 -3.33
CA ILE A 66 -12.31 -9.94 -4.05
C ILE A 66 -13.60 -9.60 -3.30
N GLY A 67 -13.76 -8.34 -2.85
CA GLY A 67 -15.04 -7.80 -2.38
C GLY A 67 -14.99 -6.79 -1.22
N VAL A 68 -14.29 -7.05 -0.12
CA VAL A 68 -14.45 -6.30 1.17
C VAL A 68 -13.31 -5.30 1.44
N THR A 69 -12.48 -5.01 0.43
CA THR A 69 -11.13 -4.44 0.65
C THR A 69 -11.08 -2.92 0.82
N GLU A 70 -12.07 -2.16 0.33
CA GLU A 70 -12.02 -0.68 0.31
C GLU A 70 -12.19 0.01 1.68
N GLU A 71 -12.98 -0.55 2.62
CA GLU A 71 -13.23 0.12 3.90
C GLU A 71 -12.01 0.08 4.83
N SER A 72 -11.29 -1.05 4.85
CA SER A 72 -10.05 -1.19 5.62
C SER A 72 -8.95 -0.26 5.14
N ASP A 73 -8.84 -0.08 3.82
CA ASP A 73 -7.78 0.73 3.21
C ASP A 73 -7.98 2.23 3.52
N LYS A 74 -9.24 2.70 3.54
CA LYS A 74 -9.59 4.05 3.99
C LYS A 74 -9.35 4.25 5.49
N ALA A 75 -9.62 3.25 6.32
CA ALA A 75 -9.35 3.32 7.76
C ALA A 75 -7.85 3.46 8.09
N TYR A 76 -6.98 2.82 7.30
CA TYR A 76 -5.53 2.97 7.46
C TYR A 76 -5.02 4.36 7.08
N LEU A 77 -5.62 4.99 6.07
CA LEU A 77 -5.28 6.37 5.71
C LEU A 77 -5.75 7.39 6.76
N ALA A 78 -6.79 7.08 7.52
CA ALA A 78 -7.31 7.94 8.58
C ALA A 78 -6.50 7.88 9.90
N GLN A 79 -5.41 7.08 9.94
CA GLN A 79 -4.58 6.82 11.11
C GLN A 79 -3.18 7.46 11.02
#